data_AF-A0A6I2XYB0-F1
#
_entry.id   AF-A0A6I2XYB0-F1
#
_cell.length_a   1.000
_cell.length_b   1.000
_cell.length_c   1.000
_cell.angle_alpha   90.00
_cell.angle_beta   90.00
_cell.angle_gamma   90.00
#
_symmetry.space_group_name_H-M   'P 1'
#
loop_
_entity.id
_entity.type
_entity.pdbx_description
1 polymer ?
#
loop_
_entity_poly.entity_id
_entity_poly.type
_entity_poly.pdbx_seq_one_letter_code
_entity_poly.pdbx_strand_id
1 'polypeptide(L)' 'QINAYYSQLGEGLLEYVGPLVETHVQEKSLSIALREIDAGLLISEAVEEPV' A
#
# COMPACT_ATOMS: atom_id res chain seq x y z
N GLN A 1 -0.23 -4.05 -3.22
CA GLN A 1 0.56 -3.61 -2.06
C GLN A 1 -0.27 -3.76 -0.77
N ILE A 2 -1.13 -2.80 -0.41
CA ILE A 2 -1.79 -2.78 0.93
C ILE A 2 -2.66 -4.02 1.19
N ASN A 3 -3.40 -4.49 0.18
CA ASN A 3 -4.24 -5.69 0.32
C ASN A 3 -3.40 -6.96 0.56
N ALA A 4 -2.24 -7.07 -0.10
CA ALA A 4 -1.32 -8.18 0.07
C ALA A 4 -0.65 -8.16 1.45
N TYR A 5 -0.25 -6.97 1.92
CA TYR A 5 0.24 -6.77 3.29
C TYR A 5 -0.72 -7.36 4.34
N TYR A 6 -2.01 -7.01 4.29
CA TYR A 6 -2.99 -7.54 5.25
C TYR A 6 -3.23 -9.04 5.10
N SER A 7 -3.11 -9.59 3.88
CA SER A 7 -3.30 -11.02 3.64
C SER A 7 -2.13 -11.85 4.19
N GLN A 8 -0.92 -11.29 4.17
CA GLN A 8 0.31 -11.96 4.62
C GLN A 8 0.72 -11.62 6.06
N LEU A 9 0.10 -10.62 6.70
CA LEU A 9 0.47 -10.16 8.04
C LEU A 9 0.44 -11.29 9.08
N GLY A 10 -0.54 -12.20 8.97
CA GLY A 10 -0.66 -13.37 9.86
C GLY A 10 0.41 -14.45 9.62
N GLU A 11 1.05 -14.44 8.45
CA GLU A 11 2.09 -15.39 8.07
C GLU A 11 3.50 -14.90 8.45
N GLY A 12 3.62 -13.67 8.98
CA GLY A 12 4.90 -13.07 9.37
C GLY A 12 5.80 -12.69 8.19
N LEU A 13 5.26 -12.70 6.97
CA LEU A 13 5.96 -12.30 5.75
C LEU A 13 5.90 -10.77 5.63
N LEU A 14 7.08 -10.14 5.57
CA LEU A 14 7.23 -8.68 5.46
C LEU A 14 7.61 -8.25 4.04
N GLU A 15 6.99 -8.88 3.04
CA GLU A 15 7.24 -8.59 1.61
C GLU A 15 6.65 -7.24 1.17
N TYR A 16 5.58 -6.79 1.83
CA TYR A 16 4.90 -5.54 1.55
C TYR A 16 4.94 -4.61 2.75
N VAL A 17 4.99 -3.31 2.48
CA VAL A 17 4.91 -2.28 3.52
C VAL A 17 3.44 -2.10 3.91
N GLY A 18 3.17 -1.93 5.20
CA GLY A 18 1.83 -1.59 5.66
C GLY A 18 1.38 -0.19 5.23
N PRO A 19 0.16 0.21 5.60
CA PRO A 19 -0.32 1.57 5.40
C PRO A 19 0.64 2.62 5.95
N LEU A 20 0.88 3.68 5.18
CA LEU A 20 1.72 4.81 5.57
C LEU A 20 0.94 5.92 6.28
N VAL A 21 -0.39 5.80 6.31
CA VAL A 21 -1.31 6.67 7.03
C VAL A 21 -2.06 5.87 8.10
N GLU A 22 -2.62 6.57 9.08
CA GLU A 22 -3.55 5.95 10.04
C GLU A 22 -4.77 5.38 9.33
N THR A 23 -5.18 4.16 9.71
CA THR A 23 -6.29 3.44 9.08
C THR A 23 -7.47 3.28 10.02
N HIS A 24 -8.67 3.20 9.44
CA HIS A 24 -9.89 2.89 10.16
C HIS A 24 -10.28 1.41 10.02
N VAL A 25 -11.10 0.93 10.96
CA VAL A 25 -11.63 -0.44 10.91
C VAL A 25 -12.42 -0.64 9.61
N GLN A 26 -12.11 -1.72 8.88
CA GLN A 26 -12.72 -2.07 7.60
C GLN A 26 -12.52 -1.05 6.45
N GLU A 27 -11.58 -0.12 6.58
CA GLU A 27 -11.22 0.78 5.48
C GLU A 27 -10.71 -0.02 4.28
N LYS A 28 -11.18 0.32 3.08
CA LYS A 28 -10.79 -0.39 1.86
C LYS A 28 -9.38 0.01 1.45
N SER A 29 -8.59 -0.96 0.99
CA SER A 29 -7.19 -0.73 0.59
C SER A 29 -7.02 0.40 -0.45
N LEU A 30 -7.99 0.57 -1.35
CA LEU A 30 -7.97 1.67 -2.33
C LEU A 30 -8.14 3.05 -1.69
N SER A 31 -9.00 3.17 -0.66
CA SER A 31 -9.19 4.42 0.09
C SER A 31 -7.91 4.83 0.80
N ILE A 32 -7.25 3.87 1.44
CA ILE A 32 -5.95 4.09 2.11
C ILE A 32 -4.92 4.57 1.10
N ALA A 33 -4.79 3.89 -0.05
CA ALA A 33 -3.84 4.27 -1.10
C ALA A 33 -4.06 5.69 -1.62
N LEU A 34 -5.32 6.11 -1.81
CA LEU A 34 -5.63 7.48 -2.24
C LEU A 34 -5.22 8.53 -1.21
N ARG A 35 -5.35 8.23 0.09
CA ARG A 35 -4.88 9.12 1.17
C ARG A 35 -3.37 9.16 1.27
N GLU A 36 -2.67 8.06 1.01
CA GLU A 36 -1.21 8.04 0.94
C GLU A 36 -0.69 8.92 -0.20
N ILE A 37 -1.37 8.91 -1.35
CA ILE A 37 -1.08 9.80 -2.49
C ILE A 37 -1.35 11.26 -2.11
N ASP A 38 -2.52 11.55 -1.54
CA ASP A 38 -2.89 12.91 -1.10
C ASP A 38 -1.90 13.49 -0.08
N ALA A 39 -1.40 12.66 0.84
CA ALA A 39 -0.39 13.02 1.82
C ALA A 39 1.05 13.08 1.26
N GLY A 40 1.26 12.74 -0.02
CA GLY A 40 2.59 12.76 -0.66
C GLY A 40 3.59 11.75 -0.10
N LEU A 41 3.10 10.62 0.42
CA LEU A 41 3.93 9.61 1.10
C LEU A 41 4.51 8.54 0.15
N LEU A 42 4.12 8.57 -1.13
CA LEU A 42 4.50 7.59 -2.14
C LEU A 42 5.38 8.22 -3.23
N ILE A 43 6.26 7.41 -3.78
CA ILE A 43 7.06 7.73 -4.96
C ILE A 43 6.59 6.82 -6.09
N SER A 44 6.32 7.38 -7.26
CA SER A 44 6.00 6.64 -8.48
C SER A 44 7.09 6.85 -9.52
N GLU A 45 7.61 5.76 -10.08
CA GLU A 45 8.54 5.78 -11.19
C GLU A 45 7.83 5.24 -12.44
N ALA A 46 8.06 5.87 -13.59
CA ALA A 46 7.57 5.34 -14.86
C ALA A 46 8.33 4.05 -15.16
N VAL A 47 7.60 2.97 -15.41
CA VAL A 47 8.21 1.72 -15.87
C VAL A 47 8.48 1.88 -17.36
N GLU A 48 9.75 1.88 -17.76
CA GLU A 48 10.11 1.79 -19.18
C GLU A 48 9.60 0.45 -19.72
N GLU A 49 8.84 0.48 -20.82
CA GLU A 49 8.42 -0.76 -21.47
C GLU A 49 9.65 -1.53 -21.93
N PRO A 50 9.76 -2.84 -21.60
CA PRO A 50 10.86 -3.65 -22.10
C PRO A 50 10.79 -3.70 -23.64
N VAL A 51 11.89 -3.30 -24.28
CA VAL A 51 12.09 -3.34 -25.73
C VAL A 51 12.03 -4.75 -26.32
#